data_AF-A0A402BKX2-F1
#
_entry.id   AF-A0A402BKX2-F1
#
_cell.length_a   1.000
_cell.length_b   1.000
_cell.length_c   1.000
_cell.angle_alpha   90.00
_cell.angle_beta   90.00
_cell.angle_gamma   90.00
#
_symmetry.space_group_name_H-M   'P 1'
#
loop_
_entity.id
_entity.type
_entity.pdbx_description
1 polymer ?
#
loop_
_entity_poly.entity_id
_entity_poly.type
_entity_poly.pdbx_seq_one_letter_code
_entity_poly.pdbx_strand_id
1 'polypeptide(L)'
;MGKSAGELLLRSVHDVVRAARLWEEFETAEQFTLSVENEPYMPLIIESWPTLDPLQGEQRHVLVAHYYTVKERQFPDPELEMTEYGFPVRLRQTVFGIMETPVLWRDARTQEVLVNVRGKRDMAELLRIWAKNIKYQGFAEAASRIVTVAPPPILALEAGEEQGALGGT
;
A
#
# COMPACT_ATOMS: atom_id res chain seq x y z
N MET A 1 17.47 11.79 18.69
CA MET A 1 17.74 10.66 17.76
C MET A 1 17.11 11.01 16.42
N GLY A 2 17.82 10.76 15.30
CA GLY A 2 17.25 11.01 13.97
C GLY A 2 16.21 9.95 13.60
N LYS A 3 15.22 10.31 12.77
CA LYS A 3 14.25 9.36 12.23
C LYS A 3 14.96 8.32 11.35
N SER A 4 14.54 7.07 11.45
CA SER A 4 14.99 5.98 10.58
C SER A 4 14.50 6.18 9.14
N ALA A 5 15.10 5.46 8.20
CA ALA A 5 14.75 5.55 6.78
C ALA A 5 13.28 5.18 6.50
N GLY A 6 12.78 4.13 7.16
CA GLY A 6 11.40 3.70 6.98
C GLY A 6 10.40 4.64 7.64
N GLU A 7 10.69 5.23 8.80
CA GLU A 7 9.85 6.30 9.37
C GLU A 7 9.75 7.53 8.45
N LEU A 8 10.80 7.82 7.67
CA LEU A 8 10.76 8.89 6.67
C LEU A 8 9.84 8.54 5.50
N LEU A 9 9.93 7.32 4.96
CA LEU A 9 9.06 6.88 3.87
C LEU A 9 7.61 6.77 4.33
N LEU A 10 7.36 6.14 5.48
CA LEU A 10 6.03 6.01 6.06
C LEU A 10 5.38 7.38 6.29
N ARG A 11 6.14 8.38 6.74
CA ARG A 11 5.63 9.75 6.82
C ARG A 11 5.19 10.28 5.46
N SER A 12 5.99 10.08 4.40
CA SER A 12 5.60 10.50 3.05
C SER A 12 4.34 9.77 2.58
N VAL A 13 4.19 8.47 2.88
CA VAL A 13 2.96 7.70 2.63
C VAL A 13 1.77 8.32 3.35
N HIS A 14 1.91 8.60 4.65
CA HIS A 14 0.84 9.22 5.43
C HIS A 14 0.45 10.59 4.89
N ASP A 15 1.41 11.40 4.45
CA ASP A 15 1.15 12.70 3.86
C ASP A 15 0.33 12.56 2.56
N VAL A 16 0.64 11.57 1.71
CA VAL A 16 -0.11 11.25 0.48
C VAL A 16 -1.53 10.76 0.80
N VAL A 17 -1.67 9.77 1.69
CA VAL A 17 -2.97 9.19 2.07
C VAL A 17 -3.88 10.24 2.70
N ARG A 18 -3.34 11.10 3.57
CA ARG A 18 -4.12 12.20 4.17
C ARG A 18 -4.52 13.24 3.14
N ALA A 19 -3.64 13.56 2.20
CA ALA A 19 -3.99 14.46 1.10
C ALA A 19 -5.14 13.89 0.25
N ALA A 20 -5.17 12.58 0.02
CA ALA A 20 -6.28 11.87 -0.63
C ALA A 20 -7.57 11.80 0.21
N ARG A 21 -7.52 12.17 1.50
CA ARG A 21 -8.62 12.06 2.48
C ARG A 21 -9.07 10.60 2.73
N LEU A 22 -8.14 9.65 2.66
CA LEU A 22 -8.41 8.22 2.81
C LEU A 22 -7.73 7.61 4.06
N TRP A 23 -7.53 8.44 5.10
CA TRP A 23 -6.78 8.01 6.29
C TRP A 23 -7.51 6.92 7.07
N GLU A 24 -8.84 7.02 7.19
CA GLU A 24 -9.63 6.04 7.94
C GLU A 24 -9.61 4.67 7.24
N GLU A 25 -9.80 4.65 5.92
CA GLU A 25 -9.74 3.43 5.12
C GLU A 25 -8.34 2.79 5.14
N PHE A 26 -7.28 3.60 5.09
CA PHE A 26 -5.91 3.13 5.18
C PHE A 26 -5.60 2.38 6.49
N GLU A 27 -6.18 2.83 7.60
CA GLU A 27 -5.97 2.23 8.93
C GLU A 27 -6.88 1.02 9.19
N THR A 28 -8.10 1.02 8.63
CA THR A 28 -9.17 0.10 9.06
C THR A 28 -9.58 -0.93 8.03
N ALA A 29 -9.38 -0.69 6.73
CA ALA A 29 -9.81 -1.63 5.71
C ALA A 29 -9.03 -2.96 5.81
N GLU A 30 -9.70 -4.08 5.52
CA GLU A 30 -9.05 -5.38 5.37
C GLU A 30 -8.05 -5.39 4.20
N GLN A 31 -8.32 -4.59 3.17
CA GLN A 31 -7.39 -4.31 2.09
C GLN A 31 -7.58 -2.86 1.66
N PHE A 32 -6.49 -2.11 1.62
CA PHE A 32 -6.45 -0.74 1.10
C PHE A 32 -5.53 -0.68 -0.11
N THR A 33 -5.94 0.07 -1.13
CA THR A 33 -5.12 0.40 -2.29
C THR A 33 -5.41 1.82 -2.73
N LEU A 34 -4.34 2.61 -2.90
CA LEU A 34 -4.37 3.94 -3.47
C LEU A 34 -3.39 4.00 -4.65
N SER A 35 -3.90 4.39 -5.82
CA SER A 35 -3.09 4.74 -6.99
C SER A 35 -3.13 6.25 -7.21
N VAL A 36 -1.97 6.89 -7.30
CA VAL A 36 -1.85 8.33 -7.54
C VAL A 36 -1.10 8.57 -8.84
N GLU A 37 -1.81 9.12 -9.83
CA GLU A 37 -1.25 9.58 -11.09
C GLU A 37 -0.60 10.96 -10.94
N ASN A 38 0.61 11.14 -11.48
CA ASN A 38 1.33 12.41 -11.42
C ASN A 38 2.41 12.51 -12.51
N GLU A 39 2.01 12.84 -13.73
CA GLU A 39 2.93 12.96 -14.86
C GLU A 39 4.08 13.97 -14.59
N PRO A 40 5.31 13.70 -15.09
CA PRO A 40 5.71 12.61 -15.98
C PRO A 40 6.16 11.33 -15.25
N TYR A 41 5.85 11.20 -13.96
CA TYR A 41 6.29 10.07 -13.15
C TYR A 41 5.35 8.87 -13.30
N MET A 42 5.87 7.68 -13.00
CA MET A 42 5.04 6.48 -12.91
C MET A 42 4.02 6.63 -11.77
N PRO A 43 2.83 6.01 -11.88
CA PRO A 43 1.83 6.05 -10.82
C PRO A 43 2.41 5.52 -9.51
N LEU A 44 2.16 6.22 -8.41
CA LEU A 44 2.51 5.75 -7.07
C LEU A 44 1.39 4.86 -6.54
N ILE A 45 1.74 3.62 -6.18
CA ILE A 45 0.84 2.69 -5.49
C ILE A 45 1.19 2.63 -4.01
N ILE A 46 0.17 2.77 -3.17
CA ILE A 46 0.23 2.55 -1.72
C ILE A 46 -0.82 1.51 -1.37
N GLU A 47 -0.41 0.46 -0.67
CA GLU A 47 -1.30 -0.57 -0.16
C GLU A 47 -1.10 -0.75 1.34
N SER A 48 -2.16 -1.17 2.03
CA SER A 48 -2.06 -1.62 3.42
C SER A 48 -3.07 -2.73 3.71
N TRP A 49 -2.69 -3.64 4.60
CA TRP A 49 -3.53 -4.77 5.02
C TRP A 49 -3.14 -5.22 6.44
N PRO A 50 -4.08 -5.79 7.22
CA PRO A 50 -3.75 -6.37 8.52
C PRO A 50 -2.88 -7.62 8.34
N THR A 51 -1.90 -7.82 9.22
CA THR A 51 -1.11 -9.05 9.27
C THR A 51 -1.66 -10.00 10.33
N LEU A 52 -1.82 -11.27 9.95
CA LEU A 52 -2.17 -12.35 10.90
C LEU A 52 -0.93 -12.99 11.54
N ASP A 53 0.27 -12.65 11.06
CA ASP A 53 1.55 -13.09 11.63
C ASP A 53 2.47 -11.87 11.89
N PRO A 54 2.23 -11.13 12.99
CA PRO A 54 3.07 -9.99 13.36
C PRO A 54 4.53 -10.40 13.59
N LEU A 55 5.46 -9.72 12.93
CA LEU A 55 6.90 -10.00 13.07
C LEU A 55 7.56 -9.13 14.15
N GLN A 56 7.04 -7.94 14.42
CA GLN A 56 7.49 -7.00 15.44
C GLN A 56 6.33 -6.37 16.23
N GLY A 57 5.18 -7.04 16.28
CA GLY A 57 3.99 -6.56 16.98
C GLY A 57 3.18 -5.53 16.19
N GLU A 58 3.50 -5.33 14.91
CA GLU A 58 2.68 -4.56 13.99
C GLU A 58 1.34 -5.23 13.74
N GLN A 59 0.31 -4.41 13.53
CA GLN A 59 -1.02 -4.88 13.17
C GLN A 59 -1.22 -4.89 11.65
N ARG A 60 -0.50 -4.02 10.93
CA ARG A 60 -0.60 -3.87 9.49
C ARG A 60 0.75 -3.84 8.80
N HIS A 61 0.74 -4.30 7.56
CA HIS A 61 1.82 -4.06 6.59
C HIS A 61 1.42 -2.94 5.64
N VAL A 62 2.43 -2.23 5.16
CA VAL A 62 2.32 -1.14 4.21
C VAL A 62 3.25 -1.43 3.04
N LEU A 63 2.72 -1.39 1.83
CA LEU A 63 3.49 -1.54 0.60
C LEU A 63 3.48 -0.24 -0.20
N VAL A 64 4.64 0.10 -0.73
CA VAL A 64 4.81 1.28 -1.60
C VAL A 64 5.52 0.82 -2.87
N ALA A 65 4.93 1.12 -4.03
CA ALA A 65 5.45 0.63 -5.30
C ALA A 65 5.21 1.58 -6.47
N HIS A 66 6.02 1.39 -7.51
CA HIS A 66 5.73 1.80 -8.87
C HIS A 66 5.65 0.54 -9.72
N TYR A 67 4.71 0.51 -10.66
CA TYR A 67 4.60 -0.53 -11.66
C TYR A 67 4.80 0.06 -13.04
N TYR A 68 5.56 -0.64 -13.87
CA TYR A 68 5.58 -0.39 -15.32
C TYR A 68 4.94 -1.57 -16.05
N THR A 69 4.32 -1.29 -17.19
CA THR A 69 3.60 -2.29 -17.99
C THR A 69 4.39 -2.62 -19.25
N VAL A 70 4.66 -3.91 -19.48
CA VAL A 70 5.24 -4.43 -20.73
C VAL A 70 4.37 -5.57 -21.22
N LYS A 71 3.81 -5.45 -22.44
CA LYS A 71 2.92 -6.46 -23.03
C LYS A 71 1.78 -6.87 -22.07
N GLU A 72 1.07 -5.87 -21.54
CA GLU A 72 -0.07 -6.05 -20.60
C GLU A 72 0.28 -6.69 -19.25
N ARG A 73 1.59 -6.91 -18.98
CA ARG A 73 2.06 -7.42 -17.70
C ARG A 73 2.70 -6.29 -16.89
N GLN A 74 2.30 -6.19 -15.62
CA GLN A 74 2.88 -5.26 -14.66
C GLN A 74 4.14 -5.84 -14.02
N PHE A 75 5.15 -4.98 -13.86
CA PHE A 75 6.43 -5.32 -13.27
C PHE A 75 6.77 -4.31 -12.17
N PRO A 76 7.23 -4.77 -10.99
CA PRO A 76 7.58 -3.89 -9.90
C PRO A 76 8.91 -3.17 -10.15
N ASP A 77 8.95 -1.89 -9.78
CA ASP A 77 10.15 -1.06 -9.85
C ASP A 77 10.24 0.02 -8.75
N PRO A 78 10.82 -0.30 -7.59
CA PRO A 78 10.63 -1.51 -6.78
C PRO A 78 9.29 -1.51 -6.00
N GLU A 79 8.94 -2.68 -5.44
CA GLU A 79 7.96 -2.87 -4.35
C GLU A 79 8.68 -2.87 -3.00
N LEU A 80 8.28 -1.97 -2.09
CA LEU A 80 8.83 -1.83 -0.75
C LEU A 80 7.76 -2.15 0.29
N GLU A 81 7.93 -3.25 1.03
CA GLU A 81 7.03 -3.62 2.12
C GLU A 81 7.66 -3.29 3.48
N MET A 82 6.86 -2.68 4.36
CA MET A 82 7.26 -2.33 5.72
C MET A 82 6.11 -2.55 6.70
N THR A 83 6.44 -2.65 7.99
CA THR A 83 5.44 -2.60 9.05
C THR A 83 4.81 -1.21 9.14
N GLU A 84 3.66 -1.08 9.80
CA GLU A 84 3.03 0.22 10.11
C GLU A 84 3.91 1.15 10.99
N TYR A 85 5.03 0.67 11.52
CA TYR A 85 6.05 1.46 12.22
C TYR A 85 7.23 1.85 11.33
N GLY A 86 7.21 1.45 10.06
CA GLY A 86 8.27 1.71 9.08
C GLY A 86 9.45 0.75 9.18
N PHE A 87 9.32 -0.42 9.80
CA PHE A 87 10.38 -1.42 9.77
C PHE A 87 10.34 -2.19 8.45
N PRO A 88 11.44 -2.30 7.69
CA PRO A 88 11.44 -3.01 6.40
C PRO A 88 11.14 -4.51 6.57
N VAL A 89 10.22 -5.04 5.76
CA VAL A 89 9.85 -6.46 5.74
C VAL A 89 10.48 -7.17 4.53
N ARG A 90 10.23 -6.66 3.32
CA ARG A 90 10.84 -7.19 2.08
C ARG A 90 10.92 -6.13 0.98
N LEU A 91 11.84 -6.38 0.05
CA LEU A 91 11.98 -5.63 -1.19
C LEU A 91 11.79 -6.60 -2.37
N ARG A 92 10.97 -6.22 -3.34
CA ARG A 92 10.79 -6.96 -4.59
C ARG A 92 11.00 -6.03 -5.79
N GLN A 93 11.82 -6.44 -6.74
CA GLN A 93 12.18 -5.59 -7.88
C GLN A 93 12.51 -6.41 -9.13
N THR A 94 12.34 -5.80 -10.30
CA THR A 94 12.63 -6.45 -11.57
C THR A 94 14.09 -6.18 -12.00
N VAL A 95 15.03 -6.97 -11.49
CA VAL A 95 16.47 -6.91 -11.86
C VAL A 95 16.91 -8.28 -12.37
N PHE A 96 17.15 -8.42 -13.68
CA PHE A 96 17.44 -9.70 -14.34
C PHE A 96 16.39 -10.81 -14.06
N GLY A 97 15.13 -10.41 -13.89
CA GLY A 97 14.06 -11.26 -13.35
C GLY A 97 13.43 -10.62 -12.11
N ILE A 98 12.49 -11.30 -11.47
CA ILE A 98 11.92 -10.83 -10.21
C ILE A 98 12.84 -11.29 -9.08
N MET A 99 13.49 -10.35 -8.42
CA MET A 99 14.32 -10.60 -7.24
C MET A 99 13.58 -10.15 -5.99
N GLU A 100 13.45 -11.05 -5.02
CA GLU A 100 12.91 -10.75 -3.69
C GLU A 100 14.04 -10.81 -2.66
N THR A 101 14.12 -9.79 -1.81
CA THR A 101 15.07 -9.68 -0.70
C THR A 101 14.29 -9.60 0.61
N PRO A 102 14.12 -10.71 1.35
CA PRO A 102 13.51 -10.67 2.67
C PRO A 102 14.43 -9.97 3.67
N VAL A 103 13.86 -9.10 4.49
CA VAL A 103 14.54 -8.39 5.58
C VAL A 103 14.11 -8.93 6.93
N LEU A 104 12.83 -9.26 7.08
CA LEU A 104 12.22 -9.77 8.29
C LEU A 104 11.38 -11.00 7.94
N TRP A 105 11.56 -12.09 8.68
CA TRP A 105 10.74 -13.30 8.51
C TRP A 105 10.72 -14.12 9.80
N ARG A 106 9.73 -15.00 9.93
CA ARG A 106 9.67 -16.02 10.98
C ARG A 106 10.35 -17.29 10.52
N ASP A 107 11.30 -17.81 11.30
CA ASP A 107 11.90 -19.10 11.03
C ASP A 107 10.86 -20.21 11.22
N ALA A 108 10.67 -21.05 10.20
CA ALA A 108 9.64 -22.09 10.23
C ALA A 108 9.88 -23.14 11.34
N ARG A 109 11.14 -23.36 11.75
CA ARG A 109 11.49 -24.38 12.74
C ARG A 109 11.46 -23.84 14.16
N THR A 110 12.07 -22.68 14.40
CA THR A 110 12.21 -22.11 15.75
C THR A 110 11.07 -21.16 16.09
N GLN A 111 10.29 -20.72 15.10
CA GLN A 111 9.25 -19.69 15.23
C GLN A 111 9.80 -18.32 15.68
N GLU A 112 11.12 -18.16 15.73
CA GLU A 112 11.79 -16.91 16.05
C GLU A 112 11.76 -15.95 14.86
N VAL A 113 11.70 -14.66 15.15
CA VAL A 113 11.77 -13.63 14.12
C VAL A 113 13.23 -13.33 13.82
N LEU A 114 13.63 -13.55 12.57
CA LEU A 114 14.97 -13.33 12.08
C LEU A 114 15.05 -12.05 11.26
N VAL A 115 16.21 -11.39 11.34
CA VAL A 115 16.49 -10.14 10.63
C VAL A 115 17.71 -10.32 9.73
N ASN A 116 17.54 -10.12 8.44
CA ASN A 116 18.65 -10.01 7.49
C ASN A 116 19.26 -8.61 7.61
N VAL A 117 20.30 -8.48 8.44
CA VAL A 117 20.96 -7.19 8.74
C VAL A 117 21.50 -6.52 7.47
N ARG A 118 22.02 -7.31 6.51
CA ARG A 118 22.50 -6.78 5.23
C ARG A 118 21.34 -6.24 4.39
N GLY A 119 20.28 -7.04 4.21
CA GLY A 119 19.06 -6.62 3.51
C GLY A 119 18.45 -5.36 4.13
N LYS A 120 18.38 -5.29 5.46
CA LYS A 120 17.91 -4.10 6.19
C LYS A 120 18.73 -2.86 5.85
N ARG A 121 20.06 -2.97 5.84
CA ARG A 121 20.95 -1.85 5.53
C ARG A 121 20.78 -1.41 4.08
N ASP A 122 20.77 -2.36 3.16
CA ASP A 122 20.66 -2.09 1.72
C ASP A 122 19.29 -1.45 1.40
N MET A 123 18.21 -1.91 2.04
CA MET A 123 16.87 -1.32 1.91
C MET A 123 16.77 0.07 2.57
N ALA A 124 17.53 0.36 3.63
CA ALA A 124 17.49 1.67 4.29
C ALA A 124 17.93 2.83 3.38
N GLU A 125 18.81 2.59 2.41
CA GLU A 125 19.17 3.62 1.42
C GLU A 125 18.01 3.86 0.44
N LEU A 126 17.43 2.78 -0.11
CA LEU A 126 16.27 2.82 -0.99
C LEU A 126 15.07 3.54 -0.34
N LEU A 127 14.75 3.22 0.91
CA LEU A 127 13.67 3.85 1.66
C LEU A 127 13.86 5.38 1.77
N ARG A 128 15.10 5.85 1.99
CA ARG A 128 15.39 7.29 2.03
C ARG A 128 15.20 7.95 0.67
N ILE A 129 15.67 7.31 -0.40
CA ILE A 129 15.52 7.81 -1.77
C ILE A 129 14.03 7.89 -2.12
N TRP A 130 13.25 6.87 -1.77
CA TRP A 130 11.82 6.85 -2.00
C TRP A 130 11.06 7.92 -1.22
N ALA A 131 11.35 8.08 0.08
CA ALA A 131 10.76 9.14 0.90
C ALA A 131 11.00 10.53 0.29
N LYS A 132 12.24 10.73 -0.20
CA LYS A 132 12.70 11.94 -0.89
C LYS A 132 11.95 12.13 -2.22
N ASN A 133 11.86 11.09 -3.04
CA ASN A 133 11.24 11.15 -4.36
C ASN A 133 9.74 11.39 -4.27
N ILE A 134 9.01 10.67 -3.41
CA ILE A 134 7.57 10.87 -3.23
C ILE A 134 7.25 12.33 -2.92
N LYS A 135 8.07 12.94 -2.05
CA LYS A 135 7.95 14.35 -1.70
C LYS A 135 8.30 15.28 -2.86
N TYR A 136 9.45 15.10 -3.51
CA TYR A 136 9.88 16.03 -4.58
C TYR A 136 9.06 15.91 -5.85
N GLN A 137 8.51 14.74 -6.13
CA GLN A 137 7.67 14.49 -7.28
C GLN A 137 6.27 15.10 -7.08
N GLY A 138 5.87 15.42 -5.84
CA GLY A 138 4.63 16.13 -5.55
C GLY A 138 3.40 15.22 -5.48
N PHE A 139 3.58 13.97 -5.02
CA PHE A 139 2.46 13.02 -4.97
C PHE A 139 1.40 13.37 -3.94
N ALA A 140 1.73 14.10 -2.87
CA ALA A 140 0.72 14.56 -1.93
C ALA A 140 -0.20 15.61 -2.58
N GLU A 141 0.38 16.55 -3.33
CA GLU A 141 -0.34 17.53 -4.12
C GLU A 141 -1.19 16.83 -5.21
N ALA A 142 -0.66 15.80 -5.86
CA ALA A 142 -1.42 14.98 -6.80
C ALA A 142 -2.59 14.25 -6.14
N ALA A 143 -2.36 13.60 -5.00
CA ALA A 143 -3.37 12.89 -4.25
C ALA A 143 -4.52 13.81 -3.79
N SER A 144 -4.22 15.07 -3.43
CA SER A 144 -5.25 16.04 -3.06
C SER A 144 -6.26 16.36 -4.17
N ARG A 145 -5.92 16.07 -5.44
CA ARG A 145 -6.81 16.26 -6.59
C ARG A 145 -7.73 15.06 -6.85
N ILE A 146 -7.55 13.94 -6.13
CA ILE A 146 -8.31 12.70 -6.34
C ILE A 146 -9.77 12.81 -5.85
N VAL A 147 -10.15 13.89 -5.15
CA VAL A 147 -11.49 14.13 -4.54
C VAL A 147 -12.62 13.28 -5.15
N THR A 148 -12.97 12.26 -4.36
CA THR A 148 -14.12 11.34 -4.42
C THR A 148 -15.22 11.72 -5.42
N VAL A 149 -15.28 11.00 -6.53
CA VAL A 149 -16.53 10.80 -7.28
C VAL A 149 -17.43 9.92 -6.41
N ALA A 150 -18.45 10.54 -5.82
CA ALA A 150 -19.65 10.04 -5.13
C ALA A 150 -19.70 8.60 -4.55
N PRO A 151 -20.32 8.40 -3.36
CA PRO A 151 -20.69 7.06 -2.92
C PRO A 151 -21.56 6.35 -3.98
N PRO A 152 -21.50 5.01 -4.09
CA PRO A 152 -22.35 4.27 -5.01
C PRO A 152 -23.82 4.61 -4.73
N PRO A 153 -24.69 4.65 -5.76
CA PRO A 153 -26.11 4.85 -5.52
C PRO A 153 -26.57 3.76 -4.56
N ILE A 154 -27.09 4.17 -3.40
CA ILE A 154 -27.95 3.31 -2.61
C ILE A 154 -29.09 2.97 -3.57
N LEU A 155 -29.09 1.76 -4.13
CA LEU A 155 -30.29 1.19 -4.69
C LEU A 155 -31.28 1.19 -3.53
N ALA A 156 -32.16 2.20 -3.52
CA ALA A 156 -33.36 2.15 -2.74
C ALA A 156 -33.99 0.80 -3.09
N LEU A 157 -34.07 -0.10 -2.11
CA LEU A 157 -34.99 -1.21 -2.16
C LEU A 157 -36.36 -0.55 -2.25
N GLU A 158 -36.84 -0.31 -3.47
CA GLU A 158 -38.23 0.00 -3.71
C GLU A 158 -39.01 -1.21 -3.20
N ALA A 159 -39.71 -0.99 -2.10
CA ALA A 159 -40.79 -1.83 -1.66
C ALA A 159 -41.83 -1.88 -2.79
N GLY A 160 -41.71 -2.90 -3.63
CA GLY A 160 -42.70 -3.27 -4.63
C GLY A 160 -43.62 -4.32 -4.02
N GLU A 161 -44.78 -3.87 -3.54
CA GLU A 161 -45.93 -4.71 -3.19
C GLU A 161 -46.30 -5.63 -4.35
N GLU A 162 -46.22 -6.96 -4.15
CA GLU A 162 -46.87 -7.91 -5.06
C GLU A 162 -48.39 -7.86 -4.84
N GLN A 163 -49.08 -7.12 -5.70
CA GLN A 163 -50.50 -7.35 -5.98
C GLN A 163 -50.63 -8.60 -6.86
N GLY A 164 -50.91 -9.74 -6.23
CA GLY A 164 -51.33 -10.96 -6.91
C GLY A 164 -52.86 -11.10 -6.89
N ALA A 165 -53.54 -10.51 -7.88
CA ALA A 165 -54.91 -10.86 -8.21
C ALA A 165 -54.90 -12.01 -9.22
N LEU A 166 -55.50 -13.15 -8.89
CA LEU A 166 -55.99 -14.12 -9.88
C LEU A 166 -57.36 -14.65 -9.45
N GLY A 167 -58.40 -14.15 -10.13
CA GLY A 167 -59.68 -14.80 -10.29
C GLY A 167 -59.84 -15.27 -11.75
N GLY A 168 -60.58 -16.36 -11.93
CA GLY A 168 -60.92 -16.99 -13.23
C GLY A 168 -60.15 -18.31 -13.40
N THR A 169 -60.77 -19.49 -13.42
CA THR A 169 -62.16 -19.90 -13.71
C THR A 169 -62.54 -21.11 -12.89
#